data_AF-A0A177KZ83-F1
#
_entry.id   AF-A0A177KZ83-F1
#
_cell.length_a   1.000
_cell.length_b   1.000
_cell.length_c   1.000
_cell.angle_alpha   90.00
_cell.angle_beta   90.00
_cell.angle_gamma   90.00
#
_symmetry.space_group_name_H-M   'P 1'
#
loop_
_entity.id
_entity.type
_entity.pdbx_description
1 polymer ?
#
loop_
_entity_poly.entity_id
_entity_poly.type
_entity_poly.pdbx_seq_one_letter_code
_entity_poly.pdbx_strand_id
1 'polypeptide(L)'
;MKSILIQVPFKNIKCRLNHSTNSDVYPYLWEINIPILPAFSLGYFSVQTGALSNVSNDEGRMEGNKIIIAAEYQLMRHVDSLLIALHYHGIKDYSLLFPWVKNNSLRKRLGNFYEEAEKNFEQGAWLSFALLCGAVFEGMLHAKLNPPENGRTFEDMTSDAFAKGILNKTQHDIMKKVRKSRNLVHPNMINIPYVTRRDAMDIRVTLDKLIKDFSGLK
;
A
#
# COMPACT_ATOMS: atom_id res chain seq x y z
N MET A 1 -11.73 -14.39 -2.49
CA MET A 1 -10.33 -14.26 -2.03
C MET A 1 -9.69 -13.13 -2.83
N LYS A 2 -9.00 -12.20 -2.15
CA LYS A 2 -8.35 -11.03 -2.78
C LYS A 2 -6.84 -11.30 -2.90
N SER A 3 -6.18 -10.66 -3.85
CA SER A 3 -4.74 -10.80 -4.08
C SER A 3 -4.07 -9.44 -4.23
N ILE A 4 -2.85 -9.30 -3.74
CA ILE A 4 -2.02 -8.10 -3.97
C ILE A 4 -0.61 -8.53 -4.38
N LEU A 5 -0.15 -8.01 -5.52
CA LEU A 5 1.23 -8.18 -5.97
C LEU A 5 2.09 -7.07 -5.37
N ILE A 6 3.21 -7.45 -4.75
CA ILE A 6 4.16 -6.54 -4.10
C ILE A 6 5.55 -6.81 -4.69
N GLN A 7 6.19 -5.78 -5.21
CA GLN A 7 7.60 -5.83 -5.54
C GLN A 7 8.41 -5.38 -4.30
N VAL A 8 9.15 -6.32 -3.72
CA VAL A 8 9.99 -6.09 -2.55
C VAL A 8 11.42 -5.79 -3.01
N PRO A 9 11.95 -4.57 -2.76
CA PRO A 9 13.32 -4.24 -3.10
C PRO A 9 14.33 -5.08 -2.31
N PHE A 10 15.49 -5.39 -2.90
CA PHE A 10 16.54 -6.21 -2.26
C PHE A 10 16.94 -5.72 -0.86
N LYS A 11 16.98 -4.40 -0.64
CA LYS A 11 17.29 -3.79 0.68
C LYS A 11 16.35 -4.23 1.82
N ASN A 12 15.16 -4.75 1.49
CA ASN A 12 14.17 -5.24 2.45
C ASN A 12 14.28 -6.75 2.66
N ILE A 13 15.30 -7.41 2.10
CA ILE A 13 15.50 -8.86 2.20
C ILE A 13 16.83 -9.12 2.90
N LYS A 14 16.81 -9.95 3.93
CA LYS A 14 18.02 -10.45 4.59
C LYS A 14 18.18 -11.92 4.26
N CYS A 15 19.40 -12.33 3.93
CA CYS A 15 19.75 -13.73 3.74
C CYS A 15 20.66 -14.17 4.88
N ARG A 16 20.34 -15.30 5.51
CA ARG A 16 21.19 -15.92 6.55
C ARG A 16 21.31 -17.42 6.31
N LEU A 17 22.29 -18.06 6.95
CA LEU A 17 22.40 -19.51 6.91
C LEU A 17 21.24 -20.16 7.66
N ASN A 18 20.74 -21.26 7.12
CA ASN A 18 19.76 -22.11 7.77
C ASN A 18 20.49 -23.12 8.67
N HIS A 19 20.31 -23.03 9.98
CA HIS A 19 20.91 -23.93 10.96
C HIS A 19 19.96 -25.05 11.42
N SER A 20 18.83 -25.24 10.72
CA SER A 20 17.88 -26.32 11.01
C SER A 20 18.36 -27.67 10.46
N THR A 21 17.73 -28.77 10.90
CA THR A 21 18.06 -30.15 10.48
C THR A 21 17.92 -30.41 8.98
N ASN A 22 17.25 -29.51 8.24
CA ASN A 22 17.10 -29.58 6.78
C ASN A 22 18.08 -28.63 6.04
N SER A 23 19.15 -28.18 6.69
CA SER A 23 20.14 -27.26 6.11
C SER A 23 20.80 -27.77 4.84
N ASP A 24 20.86 -29.09 4.64
CA ASP A 24 21.52 -29.69 3.48
C ASP A 24 20.72 -29.53 2.18
N VAL A 25 19.39 -29.38 2.28
CA VAL A 25 18.51 -29.12 1.13
C VAL A 25 18.31 -27.62 0.93
N TYR A 26 18.06 -26.90 2.04
CA TYR A 26 17.83 -25.46 2.01
C TYR A 26 18.82 -24.73 2.93
N PRO A 27 20.07 -24.49 2.49
CA PRO A 27 21.13 -23.92 3.31
C PRO A 27 20.91 -22.45 3.68
N TYR A 28 19.93 -21.76 3.07
CA TYR A 28 19.68 -20.35 3.32
C TYR A 28 18.25 -20.09 3.83
N LEU A 29 18.11 -19.01 4.59
CA LEU A 29 16.84 -18.42 4.97
C LEU A 29 16.76 -17.00 4.42
N TRP A 30 15.70 -16.72 3.67
CA TRP A 30 15.36 -15.38 3.21
C TRP A 30 14.32 -14.78 4.17
N GLU A 31 14.69 -13.70 4.85
CA GLU A 31 13.78 -12.86 5.64
C GLU A 31 13.35 -11.65 4.81
N ILE A 32 12.14 -11.69 4.31
CA ILE A 32 11.56 -10.67 3.43
C ILE A 32 10.67 -9.75 4.27
N ASN A 33 11.06 -8.48 4.41
CA ASN A 33 10.32 -7.49 5.17
C ASN A 33 9.26 -6.79 4.30
N ILE A 34 7.99 -6.97 4.64
CA ILE A 34 6.82 -6.34 4.01
C ILE A 34 6.08 -5.55 5.11
N PRO A 35 6.30 -4.22 5.21
CA PRO A 35 5.78 -3.42 6.33
C PRO A 35 4.26 -3.50 6.55
N ILE A 36 3.50 -3.68 5.47
CA ILE A 36 2.03 -3.76 5.49
C ILE A 36 1.49 -5.18 5.68
N LEU A 37 2.36 -6.20 5.73
CA LEU A 37 1.95 -7.61 5.92
C LEU A 37 1.01 -7.81 7.11
N PRO A 38 1.26 -7.18 8.28
CA PRO A 38 0.39 -7.34 9.44
C PRO A 38 -1.02 -6.77 9.23
N ALA A 39 -1.31 -6.01 8.17
CA ALA A 39 -2.66 -5.52 7.90
C ALA A 39 -3.59 -6.61 7.35
N PHE A 40 -3.04 -7.70 6.80
CA PHE A 40 -3.82 -8.69 6.05
C PHE A 40 -4.16 -9.93 6.89
N SER A 41 -5.34 -10.51 6.61
CA SER A 41 -5.70 -11.87 7.00
C SER A 41 -5.29 -12.83 5.87
N LEU A 42 -4.05 -13.29 5.93
CA LEU A 42 -3.39 -14.04 4.85
C LEU A 42 -3.84 -15.50 4.84
N GLY A 43 -4.17 -16.00 3.65
CA GLY A 43 -4.37 -17.43 3.41
C GLY A 43 -3.06 -18.08 2.96
N TYR A 44 -2.46 -17.56 1.90
CA TYR A 44 -1.16 -18.02 1.39
C TYR A 44 -0.43 -16.91 0.64
N PHE A 45 0.84 -17.14 0.32
CA PHE A 45 1.60 -16.27 -0.57
C PHE A 45 2.36 -17.11 -1.61
N SER A 46 2.78 -16.45 -2.68
CA SER A 46 3.76 -16.98 -3.62
C SER A 46 4.89 -15.98 -3.81
N VAL A 47 6.11 -16.51 -3.97
CA VAL A 47 7.30 -15.72 -4.27
C VAL A 47 7.82 -16.10 -5.64
N GLN A 48 8.09 -15.08 -6.45
CA GLN A 48 8.63 -15.21 -7.78
C GLN A 48 10.00 -14.50 -7.86
N THR A 49 11.02 -15.25 -8.30
CA THR A 49 12.40 -14.78 -8.49
C THR A 49 12.77 -14.83 -9.98
N GLY A 50 12.38 -13.82 -10.75
CA GLY A 50 12.65 -13.78 -12.19
C GLY A 50 11.82 -14.81 -12.98
N ALA A 51 12.41 -15.41 -14.01
CA ALA A 51 11.75 -16.38 -14.91
C ALA A 51 11.60 -17.79 -14.31
N LEU A 52 12.20 -18.05 -13.14
CA LEU A 52 12.30 -19.38 -12.55
C LEU A 52 11.78 -19.34 -11.10
N SER A 53 10.90 -20.30 -10.80
CA SER A 53 10.34 -20.69 -9.50
C SER A 53 9.18 -19.85 -8.91
N ASN A 54 8.16 -20.60 -8.49
CA ASN A 54 7.12 -20.22 -7.53
C ASN A 54 7.44 -20.97 -6.25
N VAL A 55 7.85 -20.28 -5.19
CA VAL A 55 7.87 -20.89 -3.86
C VAL A 55 6.48 -20.72 -3.25
N SER A 56 5.84 -21.83 -2.86
CA SER A 56 4.51 -21.87 -2.27
C SER A 56 4.56 -22.09 -0.75
N ASN A 57 3.43 -21.88 -0.08
CA ASN A 57 3.25 -21.77 1.37
C ASN A 57 3.94 -22.82 2.25
N ASP A 58 4.18 -24.04 1.75
CA ASP A 58 4.62 -25.17 2.59
C ASP A 58 6.03 -25.03 3.17
N GLU A 59 6.85 -24.11 2.63
CA GLU A 59 8.25 -23.91 3.05
C GLU A 59 8.50 -22.54 3.70
N GLY A 60 7.45 -21.74 3.90
CA GLY A 60 7.57 -20.40 4.41
C GLY A 60 6.65 -20.10 5.58
N ARG A 61 7.13 -19.28 6.52
CA ARG A 61 6.38 -18.86 7.70
C ARG A 61 6.29 -17.34 7.77
N MET A 62 5.22 -16.84 8.37
CA MET A 62 5.05 -15.41 8.63
C MET A 62 5.41 -15.08 10.06
N GLU A 63 6.17 -14.00 10.25
CA GLU A 63 6.56 -13.51 11.57
C GLU A 63 6.43 -11.99 11.61
N GLY A 64 5.32 -11.50 12.17
CA GLY A 64 5.00 -10.07 12.21
C GLY A 64 4.91 -9.47 10.80
N ASN A 65 5.86 -8.60 10.46
CA ASN A 65 5.95 -7.93 9.17
C ASN A 65 6.89 -8.63 8.17
N LYS A 66 7.27 -9.88 8.43
CA LYS A 66 8.19 -10.64 7.60
C LYS A 66 7.58 -11.93 7.08
N ILE A 67 8.04 -12.31 5.89
CA ILE A 67 7.93 -13.67 5.36
C ILE A 67 9.33 -14.30 5.44
N ILE A 68 9.42 -15.49 6.02
CA ILE A 68 10.67 -16.25 6.16
C ILE A 68 10.53 -17.50 5.30
N ILE A 69 11.46 -17.69 4.36
CA ILE A 69 11.43 -18.79 3.39
C ILE A 69 12.77 -19.51 3.41
N ALA A 70 12.73 -20.84 3.39
CA ALA A 70 13.93 -21.67 3.18
C ALA A 70 14.31 -21.66 1.69
N ALA A 71 15.59 -21.51 1.37
CA ALA A 71 16.05 -21.37 0.00
C ALA A 71 17.31 -22.20 -0.24
N GLU A 72 17.39 -22.78 -1.44
CA GLU A 72 18.56 -23.53 -1.92
C GLU A 72 19.75 -22.61 -2.18
N TYR A 73 19.46 -21.37 -2.58
CA TYR A 73 20.46 -20.42 -3.05
C TYR A 73 20.55 -19.19 -2.15
N GLN A 74 21.78 -18.68 -2.03
CA GLN A 74 21.99 -17.35 -1.50
C GLN A 74 21.34 -16.35 -2.45
N LEU A 75 20.69 -15.33 -1.89
CA LEU A 75 20.06 -14.29 -2.69
C LEU A 75 21.11 -13.62 -3.60
N MET A 76 20.98 -13.81 -4.91
CA MET A 76 21.97 -13.30 -5.87
C MET A 76 21.95 -11.77 -5.88
N ARG A 77 23.14 -11.15 -5.82
CA ARG A 77 23.32 -9.68 -5.83
C ARG A 77 22.75 -8.98 -7.09
N HIS A 78 22.46 -9.74 -8.15
CA HIS A 78 21.94 -9.22 -9.42
C HIS A 78 20.40 -9.15 -9.49
N VAL A 79 19.69 -9.53 -8.42
CA VAL A 79 18.23 -9.43 -8.36
C VAL A 79 17.83 -8.11 -7.67
N ASP A 80 17.31 -7.15 -8.44
CA ASP A 80 16.91 -5.84 -7.91
C ASP A 80 15.72 -5.92 -6.92
N SER A 81 14.85 -6.90 -7.11
CA SER A 81 13.64 -7.09 -6.32
C SER A 81 13.05 -8.48 -6.45
N LEU A 82 12.27 -8.89 -5.45
CA LEU A 82 11.39 -10.06 -5.50
C LEU A 82 9.94 -9.65 -5.74
N LEU A 83 9.21 -10.44 -6.51
CA LEU A 83 7.76 -10.29 -6.64
C LEU A 83 7.07 -11.26 -5.67
N ILE A 84 6.13 -10.74 -4.89
CA ILE A 84 5.39 -11.52 -3.91
C ILE A 84 3.91 -11.28 -4.13
N ALA A 85 3.16 -12.34 -4.43
CA ALA A 85 1.71 -12.28 -4.45
C ALA A 85 1.18 -12.75 -3.09
N LEU A 86 0.49 -11.85 -2.40
CA LEU A 86 -0.21 -12.18 -1.15
C LEU A 86 -1.66 -12.49 -1.47
N HIS A 87 -2.14 -13.66 -1.06
CA HIS A 87 -3.53 -14.08 -1.18
C HIS A 87 -4.18 -14.02 0.19
N TYR A 88 -5.20 -13.17 0.33
CA TYR A 88 -5.79 -12.83 1.63
C TYR A 88 -7.32 -12.84 1.59
N HIS A 89 -7.91 -13.07 2.76
CA HIS A 89 -9.37 -13.08 2.94
C HIS A 89 -9.93 -11.66 3.11
N GLY A 90 -9.18 -10.78 3.77
CA GLY A 90 -9.52 -9.38 3.97
C GLY A 90 -8.40 -8.62 4.69
N ILE A 91 -8.61 -7.33 4.89
CA ILE A 91 -7.74 -6.48 5.72
C ILE A 91 -8.30 -6.54 7.15
N LYS A 92 -7.47 -6.96 8.11
CA LYS A 92 -7.87 -7.07 9.53
C LYS A 92 -7.67 -5.78 10.31
N ASP A 93 -6.73 -4.93 9.89
CA ASP A 93 -6.46 -3.63 10.48
C ASP A 93 -5.93 -2.67 9.41
N TYR A 94 -6.77 -1.74 8.97
CA TYR A 94 -6.43 -0.76 7.94
C TYR A 94 -5.38 0.25 8.41
N SER A 95 -5.21 0.46 9.71
CA SER A 95 -4.19 1.38 10.23
C SER A 95 -2.76 0.87 9.94
N LEU A 96 -2.59 -0.45 9.85
CA LEU A 96 -1.31 -1.11 9.56
C LEU A 96 -0.90 -0.99 8.09
N LEU A 97 -1.78 -0.50 7.21
CA LEU A 97 -1.44 -0.15 5.82
C LEU A 97 -0.62 1.15 5.73
N PHE A 98 -0.52 1.92 6.81
CA PHE A 98 0.19 3.20 6.84
C PHE A 98 1.38 3.20 7.81
N PRO A 99 2.35 2.26 7.70
CA PRO A 99 3.42 2.10 8.68
C PRO A 99 4.40 3.28 8.75
N TRP A 100 4.45 4.12 7.71
CA TRP A 100 5.28 5.34 7.70
C TRP A 100 4.66 6.50 8.50
N VAL A 101 3.39 6.41 8.91
CA VAL A 101 2.71 7.44 9.71
C VAL A 101 3.07 7.25 11.18
N LYS A 102 3.95 8.12 11.70
CA LYS A 102 4.45 8.05 13.09
C LYS A 102 3.41 8.40 14.13
N ASN A 103 2.50 9.33 13.81
CA ASN A 103 1.43 9.73 14.73
C ASN A 103 0.35 8.63 14.76
N ASN A 104 0.23 7.93 15.88
CA ASN A 104 -0.71 6.82 16.06
C ASN A 104 -2.18 7.22 15.87
N SER A 105 -2.57 8.43 16.29
CA SER A 105 -3.94 8.93 16.14
C SER A 105 -4.28 9.17 14.67
N LEU A 106 -3.36 9.84 13.94
CA LEU A 106 -3.50 10.02 12.49
C LEU A 106 -3.55 8.67 11.77
N ARG A 107 -2.64 7.75 12.11
CA ARG A 107 -2.59 6.41 11.51
C ARG A 107 -3.91 5.65 11.69
N LYS A 108 -4.47 5.66 12.90
CA LYS A 108 -5.76 5.04 13.20
C LYS A 108 -6.89 5.72 12.41
N ARG A 109 -6.89 7.05 12.34
CA ARG A 109 -7.91 7.81 11.60
C ARG A 109 -7.87 7.53 10.09
N LEU A 110 -6.68 7.41 9.51
CA LEU A 110 -6.51 6.98 8.11
C LEU A 110 -7.01 5.57 7.89
N GLY A 111 -6.74 4.66 8.83
CA GLY A 111 -7.30 3.31 8.84
C GLY A 111 -8.83 3.32 8.77
N ASN A 112 -9.48 4.04 9.68
CA ASN A 112 -10.94 4.14 9.72
C ASN A 112 -11.52 4.75 8.43
N PHE A 113 -10.91 5.82 7.90
CA PHE A 113 -11.37 6.41 6.65
C PHE A 113 -11.23 5.45 5.47
N TYR A 114 -10.14 4.67 5.41
CA TYR A 114 -9.93 3.74 4.32
C TYR A 114 -10.84 2.51 4.41
N GLU A 115 -11.08 1.98 5.62
CA GLU A 115 -12.06 0.92 5.83
C GLU A 115 -13.45 1.34 5.34
N GLU A 116 -13.89 2.54 5.74
CA GLU A 116 -15.18 3.08 5.31
C GLU A 116 -15.20 3.35 3.81
N ALA A 117 -14.09 3.82 3.23
CA ALA A 117 -13.99 4.02 1.79
C ALA A 117 -14.16 2.68 1.05
N GLU A 118 -13.53 1.60 1.49
CA GLU A 118 -13.66 0.30 0.81
C GLU A 118 -15.11 -0.20 0.83
N LYS A 119 -15.83 -0.06 1.95
CA LYS A 119 -17.26 -0.39 2.04
C LYS A 119 -18.09 0.42 1.03
N ASN A 120 -17.85 1.72 0.95
CA ASN A 120 -18.54 2.60 0.01
C ASN A 120 -18.22 2.26 -1.45
N PHE A 121 -16.98 1.84 -1.74
CA PHE A 121 -16.60 1.36 -3.06
C PHE A 121 -17.35 0.08 -3.45
N GLU A 122 -17.44 -0.89 -2.54
CA GLU A 122 -18.14 -2.16 -2.77
C GLU A 122 -19.65 -1.96 -2.99
N GLN A 123 -20.26 -0.97 -2.32
CA GLN A 123 -21.68 -0.63 -2.45
C GLN A 123 -22.01 0.30 -3.63
N GLY A 124 -21.00 0.85 -4.31
CA GLY A 124 -21.22 1.79 -5.41
C GLY A 124 -21.51 3.24 -5.00
N ALA A 125 -21.25 3.61 -3.75
CA ALA A 125 -21.39 4.97 -3.24
C ALA A 125 -20.19 5.85 -3.63
N TRP A 126 -20.07 6.18 -4.92
CA TRP A 126 -18.86 6.79 -5.50
C TRP A 126 -18.46 8.13 -4.91
N LEU A 127 -19.43 9.00 -4.61
CA LEU A 127 -19.13 10.29 -3.98
C LEU A 127 -18.55 10.08 -2.58
N SER A 128 -19.22 9.30 -1.72
CA SER A 128 -18.74 8.96 -0.37
C SER A 128 -17.35 8.34 -0.40
N PHE A 129 -17.13 7.39 -1.31
CA PHE A 129 -15.81 6.80 -1.55
C PHE A 129 -14.75 7.87 -1.86
N ALA A 130 -15.03 8.76 -2.82
CA ALA A 130 -14.09 9.81 -3.20
C ALA A 130 -13.80 10.79 -2.04
N LEU A 131 -14.80 11.14 -1.23
CA LEU A 131 -14.64 11.99 -0.04
C LEU A 131 -13.68 11.37 0.98
N LEU A 132 -13.91 10.09 1.31
CA LEU A 132 -13.11 9.35 2.27
C LEU A 132 -11.68 9.14 1.77
N CYS A 133 -11.50 8.78 0.49
CA CYS A 133 -10.18 8.71 -0.13
C CYS A 133 -9.48 10.07 -0.15
N GLY A 134 -10.21 11.18 -0.29
CA GLY A 134 -9.67 12.53 -0.16
C GLY A 134 -9.05 12.77 1.21
N ALA A 135 -9.72 12.35 2.28
CA ALA A 135 -9.18 12.44 3.64
C ALA A 135 -7.95 11.53 3.83
N VAL A 136 -7.94 10.33 3.23
CA VAL A 136 -6.79 9.43 3.25
C VAL A 136 -5.59 10.04 2.52
N PHE A 137 -5.77 10.55 1.30
CA PHE A 137 -4.70 11.23 0.55
C PHE A 137 -4.14 12.41 1.32
N GLU A 138 -5.01 13.27 1.86
CA GLU A 138 -4.62 14.43 2.64
C GLU A 138 -3.77 14.04 3.86
N GLY A 139 -4.19 13.02 4.62
CA GLY A 139 -3.41 12.56 5.78
C GLY A 139 -2.12 11.82 5.41
N MET A 140 -2.08 11.11 4.28
CA MET A 140 -0.85 10.51 3.75
C MET A 140 0.18 11.59 3.37
N LEU A 141 -0.26 12.65 2.69
CA LEU A 141 0.60 13.79 2.35
C LEU A 141 1.03 14.55 3.59
N HIS A 142 0.14 14.78 4.54
CA HIS A 142 0.49 15.41 5.82
C HIS A 142 1.61 14.62 6.52
N ALA A 143 1.49 13.29 6.60
CA ALA A 143 2.51 12.45 7.22
C ALA A 143 3.83 12.43 6.43
N LYS A 144 3.81 12.55 5.10
CA LYS A 144 5.03 12.54 4.27
C LYS A 144 5.74 13.89 4.20
N LEU A 145 4.99 14.98 4.11
CA LEU A 145 5.55 16.32 3.99
C LEU A 145 5.91 16.92 5.36
N ASN A 146 5.30 16.43 6.44
CA ASN A 146 5.43 16.96 7.80
C ASN A 146 5.30 18.50 7.83
N PRO A 147 4.18 19.05 7.32
CA PRO A 147 4.01 20.50 7.24
C PRO A 147 3.93 21.13 8.63
N PRO A 148 4.17 22.45 8.76
CA PRO A 148 3.98 23.18 10.01
C PRO A 148 2.54 23.04 10.54
N GLU A 149 2.36 23.13 11.86
CA GLU A 149 1.07 22.91 12.53
C GLU A 149 -0.05 23.86 12.07
N ASN A 150 0.29 25.02 11.50
CA ASN A 150 -0.66 26.04 11.03
C ASN A 150 -1.25 25.75 9.64
N GLY A 151 -1.47 24.48 9.32
CA GLY A 151 -2.40 24.03 8.27
C GLY A 151 -2.01 24.41 6.84
N ARG A 152 -1.43 23.47 6.10
CA ARG A 152 -1.44 23.54 4.63
C ARG A 152 -2.75 22.98 4.11
N THR A 153 -3.34 23.62 3.09
CA THR A 153 -4.53 23.08 2.45
C THR A 153 -4.19 21.83 1.65
N PHE A 154 -5.21 21.03 1.32
CA PHE A 154 -5.01 19.85 0.46
C PHE A 154 -4.42 20.23 -0.92
N GLU A 155 -4.75 21.39 -1.48
CA GLU A 155 -4.15 21.86 -2.75
C GLU A 155 -2.66 22.18 -2.57
N ASP A 156 -2.28 22.84 -1.47
CA ASP A 156 -0.88 23.19 -1.19
C ASP A 156 -0.02 21.95 -1.03
N MET A 157 -0.52 20.97 -0.26
CA MET A 157 0.19 19.70 -0.05
C MET A 157 0.31 18.90 -1.34
N THR A 158 -0.74 18.86 -2.17
CA THR A 158 -0.72 18.15 -3.45
C THR A 158 0.29 18.78 -4.41
N SER A 159 0.33 20.12 -4.47
CA SER A 159 1.25 20.88 -5.32
C SER A 159 2.71 20.74 -4.86
N ASP A 160 2.96 20.83 -3.55
CA ASP A 160 4.30 20.65 -2.96
C ASP A 160 4.83 19.22 -3.17
N ALA A 161 3.98 18.21 -2.98
CA ALA A 161 4.36 16.82 -3.20
C ALA A 161 4.68 16.53 -4.67
N PHE A 162 3.97 17.15 -5.61
CA PHE A 162 4.29 17.06 -7.04
C PHE A 162 5.60 17.76 -7.38
N ALA A 163 5.82 18.98 -6.88
CA ALA A 163 7.06 19.73 -7.10
C ALA A 163 8.31 19.00 -6.55
N LYS A 164 8.14 18.25 -5.45
CA LYS A 164 9.20 17.41 -4.84
C LYS A 164 9.37 16.04 -5.48
N GLY A 165 8.59 15.69 -6.51
CA GLY A 165 8.64 14.37 -7.15
C GLY A 165 8.12 13.22 -6.29
N ILE A 166 7.41 13.51 -5.19
CA ILE A 166 6.74 12.50 -4.35
C ILE A 166 5.53 11.93 -5.09
N LEU A 167 4.82 12.78 -5.83
CA LEU A 167 3.74 12.39 -6.71
C LEU A 167 4.18 12.50 -8.17
N ASN A 168 3.80 11.54 -8.99
CA ASN A 168 3.83 11.70 -10.44
C ASN A 168 2.60 12.48 -10.93
N LYS A 169 2.60 12.83 -12.23
CA LYS A 169 1.52 13.60 -12.86
C LYS A 169 0.14 12.95 -12.68
N THR A 170 0.03 11.65 -12.92
CA THR A 170 -1.23 10.91 -12.79
C THR A 170 -1.78 10.95 -11.37
N GLN A 171 -0.92 10.70 -10.37
CA GLN A 171 -1.31 10.74 -8.95
C GLN A 171 -1.77 12.15 -8.55
N HIS A 172 -1.03 13.18 -8.97
CA HIS A 172 -1.38 14.58 -8.75
C HIS A 172 -2.74 14.94 -9.37
N ASP A 173 -2.98 14.57 -10.63
CA ASP A 173 -4.22 14.88 -11.34
C ASP A 173 -5.44 14.20 -10.70
N ILE A 174 -5.28 12.95 -10.24
CA ILE A 174 -6.32 12.20 -9.52
C ILE A 174 -6.61 12.85 -8.17
N MET A 175 -5.59 13.24 -7.40
CA MET A 175 -5.81 13.96 -6.13
C MET A 175 -6.52 15.30 -6.34
N LYS A 176 -6.17 16.06 -7.40
CA LYS A 176 -6.90 17.29 -7.75
C LYS A 176 -8.36 17.02 -8.09
N LYS A 177 -8.64 15.92 -8.79
CA LYS A 177 -10.01 15.50 -9.09
C LYS A 177 -10.80 15.14 -7.82
N VAL A 178 -10.18 14.40 -6.90
CA VAL A 178 -10.77 14.08 -5.59
C VAL A 178 -11.04 15.35 -4.79
N ARG A 179 -10.10 16.29 -4.75
CA ARG A 179 -10.30 17.58 -4.10
C ARG A 179 -11.51 18.32 -4.67
N LYS A 180 -11.65 18.38 -6.00
CA LYS A 180 -12.82 19.00 -6.64
C LYS A 180 -14.12 18.26 -6.28
N SER A 181 -14.08 16.94 -6.23
CA SER A 181 -15.22 16.10 -5.88
C SER A 181 -15.72 16.37 -4.45
N ARG A 182 -14.85 16.81 -3.52
CA ARG A 182 -15.26 17.24 -2.17
C ARG A 182 -16.26 18.38 -2.16
N ASN A 183 -16.24 19.21 -3.19
CA ASN A 183 -17.16 20.34 -3.26
C ASN A 183 -18.55 19.96 -3.81
N LEU A 184 -18.73 18.75 -4.38
CA LEU A 184 -20.01 18.31 -4.95
C LEU A 184 -21.14 18.22 -3.92
N VAL A 185 -20.81 18.18 -2.64
CA VAL A 185 -21.80 18.22 -1.54
C VAL A 185 -22.49 19.59 -1.43
N HIS A 186 -21.92 20.64 -2.03
CA HIS A 186 -22.48 21.99 -1.98
C HIS A 186 -23.56 22.18 -3.07
N PRO A 187 -24.76 22.71 -2.71
CA PRO A 187 -25.88 22.84 -3.65
C PRO A 187 -25.60 23.68 -4.90
N ASN A 188 -24.63 24.59 -4.84
CA ASN A 188 -24.27 25.48 -5.95
C ASN A 188 -23.35 24.82 -7.00
N MET A 189 -22.99 23.54 -6.83
CA MET A 189 -22.06 22.83 -7.71
C MET A 189 -22.73 22.01 -8.84
N ILE A 190 -23.93 22.43 -9.28
CA ILE A 190 -24.77 21.72 -10.27
C ILE A 190 -24.06 21.49 -11.61
N ASN A 191 -23.16 22.39 -12.01
CA ASN A 191 -22.45 22.32 -13.29
C ASN A 191 -21.21 21.41 -13.26
N ILE A 192 -20.88 20.82 -12.12
CA ILE A 192 -19.73 19.92 -11.99
C ILE A 192 -20.21 18.48 -12.19
N PRO A 193 -19.60 17.71 -13.11
CA PRO A 193 -19.94 16.30 -13.28
C PRO A 193 -19.84 15.51 -11.97
N TYR A 194 -20.82 14.63 -11.75
CA TYR A 194 -20.82 13.74 -10.59
C TYR A 194 -19.69 12.70 -10.67
N VAL A 195 -19.32 12.12 -9.52
CA VAL A 195 -18.27 11.08 -9.47
C VAL A 195 -18.75 9.82 -10.18
N THR A 196 -17.99 9.37 -11.17
CA THR A 196 -18.31 8.16 -11.93
C THR A 196 -17.61 6.92 -11.38
N ARG A 197 -18.07 5.72 -11.78
CA ARG A 197 -17.36 4.46 -11.49
C ARG A 197 -15.92 4.48 -12.01
N ARG A 198 -15.67 5.08 -13.18
CA ARG A 198 -14.32 5.23 -13.74
C ARG A 198 -13.42 6.01 -12.79
N ASP A 199 -13.94 7.10 -12.24
CA ASP A 199 -13.21 7.94 -11.28
C ASP A 199 -12.90 7.17 -10.01
N ALA A 200 -13.87 6.42 -9.51
CA ALA A 200 -13.67 5.57 -8.34
C ALA A 200 -12.57 4.52 -8.57
N MET A 201 -12.51 3.91 -9.76
CA MET A 201 -11.43 2.96 -10.11
C MET A 201 -10.06 3.65 -10.15
N ASP A 202 -9.96 4.82 -10.80
CA ASP A 202 -8.71 5.58 -10.88
C ASP A 202 -8.21 6.01 -9.48
N ILE A 203 -9.12 6.43 -8.61
CA ILE A 203 -8.84 6.78 -7.21
C ILE A 203 -8.34 5.56 -6.44
N ARG A 204 -9.02 4.41 -6.55
CA ARG A 204 -8.63 3.16 -5.87
C ARG A 204 -7.24 2.72 -6.28
N VAL A 205 -6.97 2.63 -7.58
CA VAL A 205 -5.65 2.23 -8.11
C VAL A 205 -4.56 3.17 -7.62
N THR A 206 -4.85 4.48 -7.58
CA THR A 206 -3.91 5.49 -7.08
C THR A 206 -3.62 5.32 -5.60
N LEU A 207 -4.65 5.06 -4.79
CA LEU A 207 -4.50 4.83 -3.36
C LEU A 207 -3.67 3.57 -3.07
N ASP A 208 -4.01 2.44 -3.70
CA ASP A 208 -3.29 1.18 -3.53
C ASP A 208 -1.81 1.34 -3.91
N LYS A 209 -1.52 2.06 -5.01
CA LYS A 209 -0.15 2.34 -5.44
C LYS A 209 0.61 3.21 -4.43
N LEU A 210 0.01 4.29 -3.96
CA LEU A 210 0.66 5.19 -3.00
C LEU A 210 0.92 4.50 -1.66
N ILE A 211 0.05 3.60 -1.21
CA ILE A 211 0.27 2.80 0.00
C ILE A 211 1.53 1.94 -0.13
N LYS A 212 1.75 1.31 -1.29
CA LYS A 212 2.96 0.54 -1.58
C LYS A 212 4.19 1.46 -1.66
N ASP A 213 4.13 2.49 -2.50
CA ASP A 213 5.23 3.43 -2.72
C ASP A 213 5.71 4.03 -1.38
N PHE A 214 4.78 4.46 -0.54
CA PHE A 214 5.08 5.10 0.74
C PHE A 214 5.56 4.13 1.82
N SER A 215 5.24 2.84 1.68
CA SER A 215 5.79 1.73 2.46
C SER A 215 7.19 1.31 2.01
N GLY A 216 7.74 1.92 0.95
CA GLY A 216 9.00 1.49 0.36
C GLY A 216 8.90 0.18 -0.41
N LEU A 217 7.69 -0.15 -0.86
CA LEU A 217 7.37 -1.25 -1.77
C LEU A 217 7.13 -0.67 -3.17
N LYS A 218 7.22 -1.51 -4.21
CA LYS A 218 6.88 -1.11 -5.59
C LYS A 218 5.71 -1.95 -6.12
#